data_AF-A0A8T9Q8Z9-F1
#
_entry.id   AF-A0A8T9Q8Z9-F1
#
_cell.length_a   1.000
_cell.length_b   1.000
_cell.length_c   1.000
_cell.angle_alpha   90.00
_cell.angle_beta   90.00
_cell.angle_gamma   90.00
#
_symmetry.space_group_name_H-M   'P 1'
#
loop_
_entity.id
_entity.type
_entity.pdbx_description
1 polymer ?
#
loop_
_entity_poly.entity_id
_entity_poly.type
_entity_poly.pdbx_seq_one_letter_code
_entity_poly.pdbx_strand_id
1 'polypeptide(L)'
;MRGSSEWNNRNGQLLVDADVLRNEQRVVRVAGTYAPQAKEQQLNVTAVLDNAPVKLAEPLLNFLFKDMDGTAAGTLRLTGRLAAPTLTGNVDVTNGKLTFIYLGTTYTFSDRIRFSEDRINFREIKLRDPLGNTGTLDGNIFHQGFQNMRLGLRASFAKLLVLNTTRKDNELYFGTAYATGDAVIFGPTNNLVVNVRARSDAGTRLSLPLDNAAKAQQANYIKFVNRNLRDTVTTVKVPTAAAGKIDLSGLRLNMNLDVTPDAYVEILLDESTGDVIRGTAAGQLRLNIDTRGDFNMFGQIEIVRGAYNFTLQGLINKEFVVRPGGTISWNGDPLAGEMNVTAAYTQRTSLAPILGQAALNSRAVVPVTAVMNLTGPLLLPVIRLNLEFNDAPSSLEGDLAAFTSSLRNDEQELNRQVFSLLVFKQLSPPGQFTQISLRGNDNTVQNSLGQILSTQLGLLTSQIDQNLEIDFNINGLTAEQLQALQVRLSYNFLNGRLRVTREGGFNSGANGTVNPDGTPNTTGQASLLGDLSLEYYLRPDGKFRAKLRYETTPRDFNNITTTDEAARANQARAGISLLNTEQFDSFRELFSRKRLSRRAAAARKAREVLNVDDDPRTVL
;
A
#
# COMPACT_ATOMS: atom_id res chain seq x y z
N MET A 1 31.47 -37.20 -4.58
CA MET A 1 31.00 -38.47 -3.98
C MET A 1 31.87 -39.59 -4.52
N ARG A 2 32.36 -40.49 -3.66
CA ARG A 2 33.02 -41.74 -4.06
C ARG A 2 32.16 -42.87 -3.51
N GLY A 3 31.99 -43.97 -4.23
CA GLY A 3 31.22 -45.09 -3.69
C GLY A 3 31.41 -46.34 -4.53
N SER A 4 31.24 -47.47 -3.88
CA SER A 4 31.15 -48.78 -4.52
C SER A 4 29.80 -49.40 -4.19
N SER A 5 29.27 -50.16 -5.14
CA SER A 5 28.10 -50.97 -4.93
C SER A 5 28.32 -52.34 -5.55
N GLU A 6 28.11 -53.40 -4.77
CA GLU A 6 28.31 -54.78 -5.23
C GLU A 6 27.02 -55.57 -5.04
N TRP A 7 26.56 -56.23 -6.09
CA TRP A 7 25.37 -57.07 -6.01
C TRP A 7 25.73 -58.48 -5.54
N ASN A 8 25.17 -58.89 -4.40
CA ASN A 8 25.30 -60.24 -3.87
C ASN A 8 24.15 -61.12 -4.36
N ASN A 9 24.41 -61.91 -5.39
CA ASN A 9 23.45 -62.86 -5.98
C ASN A 9 22.94 -63.92 -4.99
N ARG A 10 23.74 -64.35 -4.00
CA ARG A 10 23.33 -65.38 -3.03
C ARG A 10 22.28 -64.87 -2.06
N ASN A 11 22.42 -63.62 -1.63
CA ASN A 11 21.54 -63.00 -0.64
C ASN A 11 20.46 -62.12 -1.26
N GLY A 12 20.49 -61.89 -2.58
CA GLY A 12 19.56 -60.99 -3.28
C GLY A 12 19.67 -59.54 -2.79
N GLN A 13 20.88 -59.11 -2.45
CA GLN A 13 21.15 -57.84 -1.76
C GLN A 13 22.24 -57.04 -2.47
N LEU A 14 22.02 -55.74 -2.62
CA LEU A 14 23.03 -54.77 -3.01
C LEU A 14 23.78 -54.31 -1.77
N LEU A 15 25.09 -54.53 -1.73
CA LEU A 15 25.99 -53.90 -0.77
C LEU A 15 26.24 -52.46 -1.22
N VAL A 16 26.04 -51.51 -0.33
CA VAL A 16 26.24 -50.08 -0.59
C VAL A 16 27.33 -49.59 0.35
N ASP A 17 28.39 -48.97 -0.19
CA ASP A 17 29.36 -48.19 0.58
C ASP A 17 29.67 -46.90 -0.20
N ALA A 18 29.21 -45.77 0.33
CA ALA A 18 29.30 -44.48 -0.33
C ALA A 18 29.79 -43.39 0.62
N ASP A 19 30.80 -42.66 0.17
CA ASP A 19 31.40 -41.53 0.85
C ASP A 19 31.06 -40.20 0.14
N VAL A 20 30.57 -39.25 0.90
CA VAL A 20 30.50 -37.84 0.50
C VAL A 20 31.74 -37.15 1.06
N LEU A 21 32.53 -36.56 0.16
CA LEU A 21 33.74 -35.81 0.50
C LEU A 21 33.50 -34.32 0.32
N ARG A 22 34.01 -33.51 1.24
CA ARG A 22 34.10 -32.04 1.14
C ARG A 22 35.55 -31.66 1.43
N ASN A 23 36.20 -30.95 0.51
CA ASN A 23 37.62 -30.58 0.63
C ASN A 23 38.53 -31.79 0.96
N GLU A 24 38.30 -32.91 0.25
CA GLU A 24 39.00 -34.19 0.46
C GLU A 24 38.78 -34.88 1.82
N GLN A 25 38.05 -34.26 2.74
CA GLN A 25 37.63 -34.86 4.00
C GLN A 25 36.28 -35.56 3.84
N ARG A 26 36.15 -36.75 4.43
CA ARG A 26 34.89 -37.51 4.43
C ARG A 26 33.93 -36.89 5.43
N VAL A 27 32.79 -36.41 4.91
CA VAL A 27 31.77 -35.76 5.73
C VAL A 27 30.53 -36.62 5.96
N VAL A 28 30.25 -37.56 5.05
CA VAL A 28 29.20 -38.57 5.22
C VAL A 28 29.74 -39.89 4.71
N ARG A 29 29.55 -40.97 5.48
CA ARG A 29 29.67 -42.34 5.01
C ARG A 29 28.32 -43.02 5.09
N VAL A 30 27.90 -43.69 4.04
CA VAL A 30 26.66 -44.46 3.97
C VAL A 30 27.04 -45.90 3.62
N ALA A 31 26.89 -46.82 4.57
CA ALA A 31 27.24 -48.22 4.39
C ALA A 31 26.11 -49.15 4.82
N GLY A 32 25.88 -50.23 4.07
CA GLY A 32 24.89 -51.25 4.43
C GLY A 32 24.39 -52.07 3.26
N THR A 33 23.15 -52.56 3.37
CA THR A 33 22.53 -53.40 2.34
C THR A 33 21.16 -52.87 1.91
N TYR A 34 20.86 -53.10 0.63
CA TYR A 34 19.56 -52.88 0.02
C TYR A 34 19.06 -54.17 -0.63
N ALA A 35 17.93 -54.68 -0.14
CA ALA A 35 17.35 -55.97 -0.53
C ALA A 35 16.01 -55.73 -1.25
N PRO A 36 15.98 -55.41 -2.56
CA PRO A 36 14.74 -54.99 -3.24
C PRO A 36 13.64 -56.07 -3.20
N GLN A 37 14.03 -57.35 -3.21
CA GLN A 37 13.12 -58.50 -3.20
C GLN A 37 12.62 -58.88 -1.79
N ALA A 38 13.18 -58.31 -0.72
CA ALA A 38 12.73 -58.58 0.64
C ALA A 38 11.36 -57.91 0.90
N LYS A 39 10.45 -58.61 1.59
CA LYS A 39 9.11 -58.09 1.90
C LYS A 39 9.11 -57.02 3.00
N GLU A 40 9.92 -57.21 4.04
CA GLU A 40 9.92 -56.34 5.23
C GLU A 40 11.19 -55.50 5.37
N GLN A 41 12.35 -56.08 5.04
CA GLN A 41 13.65 -55.48 5.30
C GLN A 41 14.36 -55.16 3.99
N GLN A 42 13.83 -54.19 3.24
CA GLN A 42 14.46 -53.73 2.01
C GLN A 42 15.66 -52.84 2.28
N LEU A 43 15.63 -52.07 3.37
CA LEU A 43 16.69 -51.14 3.75
C LEU A 43 17.39 -51.65 5.01
N ASN A 44 18.72 -51.63 5.02
CA ASN A 44 19.53 -51.73 6.23
C ASN A 44 20.83 -50.95 6.01
N VAL A 45 20.72 -49.63 6.11
CA VAL A 45 21.79 -48.69 5.78
C VAL A 45 22.13 -47.86 7.00
N THR A 46 23.41 -47.69 7.28
CA THR A 46 23.93 -46.83 8.33
C THR A 46 24.67 -45.66 7.72
N ALA A 47 24.23 -44.45 8.04
CA ALA A 47 24.89 -43.21 7.70
C ALA A 47 25.65 -42.68 8.92
N VAL A 48 26.95 -42.48 8.77
CA VAL A 48 27.81 -41.80 9.75
C VAL A 48 28.09 -40.40 9.23
N LEU A 49 27.65 -39.39 9.98
CA LEU A 49 27.87 -37.97 9.71
C LEU A 49 29.07 -37.51 10.51
N ASP A 50 30.08 -36.97 9.82
CA ASP A 50 31.27 -36.36 10.43
C ASP A 50 31.38 -34.93 9.91
N ASN A 51 30.89 -33.98 10.69
CA ASN A 51 30.80 -32.57 10.28
C ASN A 51 30.09 -32.38 8.92
N ALA A 52 29.06 -33.20 8.67
CA ALA A 52 28.25 -33.16 7.47
C ALA A 52 27.54 -31.81 7.36
N PRO A 53 27.58 -31.12 6.20
CA PRO A 53 26.82 -29.89 6.03
C PRO A 53 25.32 -30.14 6.20
N VAL A 54 24.66 -29.41 7.10
CA VAL A 54 23.20 -29.50 7.32
C VAL A 54 22.43 -29.20 6.04
N LYS A 55 23.02 -28.41 5.14
CA LYS A 55 22.54 -28.11 3.79
C LYS A 55 22.18 -29.35 2.96
N LEU A 56 22.76 -30.52 3.24
CA LEU A 56 22.40 -31.77 2.57
C LEU A 56 20.92 -32.18 2.80
N ALA A 57 20.29 -31.70 3.88
CA ALA A 57 18.88 -31.94 4.16
C ALA A 57 17.94 -30.92 3.49
N GLU A 58 18.46 -29.80 2.97
CA GLU A 58 17.65 -28.71 2.40
C GLU A 58 16.71 -29.17 1.28
N PRO A 59 17.10 -30.03 0.31
CA PRO A 59 16.17 -30.49 -0.73
C PRO A 59 14.95 -31.26 -0.19
N LEU A 60 15.05 -31.86 1.00
CA LEU A 60 13.95 -32.57 1.64
C LEU A 60 13.04 -31.63 2.44
N LEU A 61 13.51 -30.43 2.77
CA LEU A 61 12.86 -29.47 3.67
C LEU A 61 12.60 -28.10 3.03
N ASN A 62 12.89 -27.94 1.74
CA ASN A 62 12.82 -26.68 0.99
C ASN A 62 11.41 -26.08 0.90
N PHE A 63 10.37 -26.83 1.27
CA PHE A 63 8.99 -26.37 1.37
C PHE A 63 8.72 -25.61 2.69
N LEU A 64 9.55 -25.80 3.72
CA LEU A 64 9.44 -25.09 5.02
C LEU A 64 10.61 -24.11 5.23
N PHE A 65 11.81 -24.55 4.88
CA PHE A 65 13.05 -23.87 5.21
C PHE A 65 13.88 -23.55 3.97
N LYS A 66 14.59 -22.44 4.03
CA LYS A 66 15.64 -22.08 3.07
C LYS A 66 16.90 -21.65 3.81
N ASP A 67 18.00 -21.50 3.07
CA ASP A 67 19.29 -21.01 3.57
C ASP A 67 19.83 -21.87 4.72
N MET A 68 19.65 -23.19 4.61
CA MET A 68 20.11 -24.13 5.62
C MET A 68 21.64 -24.22 5.63
N ASP A 69 22.23 -24.05 6.82
CA ASP A 69 23.68 -24.11 7.01
C ASP A 69 24.05 -24.71 8.38
N GLY A 70 25.34 -24.93 8.62
CA GLY A 70 25.88 -25.56 9.82
C GLY A 70 26.41 -26.98 9.56
N THR A 71 26.87 -27.62 10.63
CA THR A 71 27.42 -28.99 10.56
C THR A 71 26.63 -29.95 11.45
N ALA A 72 26.58 -31.21 11.03
CA ALA A 72 25.91 -32.30 11.71
C ALA A 72 26.89 -33.44 11.93
N ALA A 73 26.95 -33.96 13.15
CA ALA A 73 27.72 -35.13 13.52
C ALA A 73 26.81 -36.15 14.18
N GLY A 74 26.97 -37.44 13.88
CA GLY A 74 26.10 -38.46 14.45
C GLY A 74 26.00 -39.71 13.60
N THR A 75 25.21 -40.66 14.08
CA THR A 75 24.95 -41.92 13.37
C THR A 75 23.45 -42.09 13.21
N LEU A 76 23.04 -42.33 11.97
CA LEU A 76 21.68 -42.58 11.56
C LEU A 76 21.59 -43.97 10.93
N ARG A 77 20.59 -44.74 11.32
CA ARG A 77 20.31 -46.07 10.77
C ARG A 77 18.94 -46.05 10.11
N LEU A 78 18.92 -46.34 8.81
CA LEU A 78 17.74 -46.44 7.97
C LEU A 78 17.42 -47.92 7.71
N THR A 79 16.26 -48.36 8.18
CA THR A 79 15.84 -49.77 8.13
C THR A 79 14.41 -49.93 7.63
N GLY A 80 13.95 -51.18 7.44
CA GLY A 80 12.56 -51.48 7.10
C GLY A 80 12.28 -51.44 5.60
N ARG A 81 11.04 -51.11 5.24
CA ARG A 81 10.57 -51.09 3.84
C ARG A 81 10.93 -49.76 3.18
N LEU A 82 11.18 -49.76 1.88
CA LEU A 82 11.46 -48.54 1.12
C LEU A 82 10.27 -47.56 1.14
N ALA A 83 9.05 -48.08 1.13
CA ALA A 83 7.82 -47.28 1.18
C ALA A 83 7.49 -46.70 2.56
N ALA A 84 8.06 -47.25 3.63
CA ALA A 84 7.83 -46.84 5.02
C ALA A 84 9.12 -47.08 5.83
N PRO A 85 10.15 -46.25 5.63
CA PRO A 85 11.46 -46.50 6.21
C PRO A 85 11.52 -46.05 7.67
N THR A 86 12.27 -46.81 8.48
CA THR A 86 12.51 -46.53 9.89
C THR A 86 13.87 -45.88 10.06
N LEU A 87 13.89 -44.61 10.49
CA LEU A 87 15.12 -43.87 10.78
C LEU A 87 15.34 -43.79 12.30
N THR A 88 16.48 -44.28 12.76
CA THR A 88 16.87 -44.23 14.18
C THR A 88 18.26 -43.66 14.33
N GLY A 89 18.54 -42.95 15.43
CA GLY A 89 19.86 -42.41 15.70
C GLY A 89 19.83 -41.02 16.34
N ASN A 90 21.00 -40.45 16.53
CA ASN A 90 21.15 -39.12 17.09
C ASN A 90 22.04 -38.28 16.17
N VAL A 91 21.66 -37.02 15.99
CA VAL A 91 22.42 -36.04 15.22
C VAL A 91 22.65 -34.82 16.09
N ASP A 92 23.91 -34.55 16.39
CA ASP A 92 24.37 -33.30 17.00
C ASP A 92 24.58 -32.27 15.91
N VAL A 93 23.81 -31.18 15.98
CA VAL A 93 23.95 -30.06 15.06
C VAL A 93 24.77 -28.97 15.74
N THR A 94 25.75 -28.43 15.03
CA THR A 94 26.59 -27.31 15.47
C THR A 94 26.43 -26.16 14.49
N ASN A 95 26.11 -24.96 15.02
CA ASN A 95 25.86 -23.75 14.23
C ASN A 95 24.81 -23.97 13.13
N GLY A 96 23.80 -24.80 13.42
CA GLY A 96 22.67 -25.03 12.52
C GLY A 96 21.96 -23.72 12.26
N LYS A 97 21.72 -23.38 11.01
CA LYS A 97 20.99 -22.19 10.57
C LYS A 97 19.85 -22.65 9.67
N LEU A 98 18.68 -22.03 9.84
CA LEU A 98 17.53 -22.21 8.95
C LEU A 98 16.72 -20.93 8.86
N THR A 99 16.15 -20.64 7.69
CA THR A 99 15.19 -19.55 7.50
C THR A 99 13.81 -20.15 7.28
N PHE A 100 12.85 -19.84 8.16
CA PHE A 100 11.45 -20.22 7.97
C PHE A 100 10.85 -19.37 6.85
N ILE A 101 10.46 -19.99 5.74
CA ILE A 101 10.09 -19.26 4.52
C ILE A 101 8.88 -18.35 4.76
N TYR A 102 7.79 -18.87 5.34
CA TYR A 102 6.54 -18.13 5.56
C TYR A 102 6.69 -16.93 6.51
N LEU A 103 7.51 -17.07 7.54
CA LEU A 103 7.71 -16.02 8.56
C LEU A 103 8.85 -15.07 8.20
N GLY A 104 9.70 -15.44 7.24
CA GLY A 104 10.91 -14.71 6.88
C GLY A 104 11.95 -14.63 8.01
N THR A 105 11.83 -15.46 9.05
CA THR A 105 12.70 -15.44 10.22
C THR A 105 13.82 -16.48 10.09
N THR A 106 15.04 -16.08 10.44
CA THR A 106 16.20 -16.97 10.47
C THR A 106 16.53 -17.32 11.91
N TYR A 107 16.71 -18.60 12.20
CA TYR A 107 17.15 -19.07 13.51
C TYR A 107 18.45 -19.86 13.40
N THR A 108 19.25 -19.74 14.45
CA THR A 108 20.44 -20.55 14.67
C THR A 108 20.29 -21.41 15.92
N PHE A 109 20.88 -22.61 15.92
CA PHE A 109 20.83 -23.54 17.05
C PHE A 109 22.03 -24.48 17.04
N SER A 110 22.38 -25.01 18.21
CA SER A 110 23.47 -25.98 18.39
C SER A 110 23.04 -27.03 19.41
N ASP A 111 22.26 -28.00 18.97
CA ASP A 111 21.62 -28.99 19.84
C ASP A 111 21.47 -30.35 19.16
N ARG A 112 21.11 -31.36 19.96
CA ARG A 112 20.90 -32.74 19.52
C ARG A 112 19.46 -32.99 19.08
N ILE A 113 19.30 -33.51 17.87
CA ILE A 113 18.04 -34.05 17.35
C ILE A 113 18.09 -35.58 17.47
N ARG A 114 17.02 -36.17 18.00
CA ARG A 114 16.93 -37.63 18.17
C ARG A 114 15.88 -38.21 17.24
N PHE A 115 16.26 -39.25 16.52
CA PHE A 115 15.41 -39.99 15.61
C PHE A 115 15.13 -41.36 16.24
N SER A 116 13.86 -41.67 16.42
CA SER A 116 13.36 -42.96 16.86
C SER A 116 12.41 -43.51 15.80
N GLU A 117 12.04 -44.79 15.93
CA GLU A 117 11.26 -45.48 14.91
C GLU A 117 9.96 -44.77 14.53
N ASP A 118 9.27 -44.21 15.52
CA ASP A 118 7.95 -43.59 15.38
C ASP A 118 7.96 -42.07 15.55
N ARG A 119 9.12 -41.45 15.82
CA ARG A 119 9.19 -40.02 16.15
C ARG A 119 10.55 -39.37 15.92
N ILE A 120 10.50 -38.08 15.64
CA ILE A 120 11.61 -37.14 15.75
C ILE A 120 11.42 -36.34 17.04
N ASN A 121 12.41 -36.36 17.92
CA ASN A 121 12.35 -35.76 19.24
C ASN A 121 13.30 -34.54 19.34
N PHE A 122 12.72 -33.44 19.77
CA PHE A 122 13.37 -32.18 20.12
C PHE A 122 13.30 -32.03 21.63
N ARG A 123 14.44 -31.86 22.30
CA ARG A 123 14.48 -31.63 23.75
C ARG A 123 15.09 -30.27 23.99
N GLU A 124 14.23 -29.30 24.32
CA GLU A 124 14.63 -27.95 24.69
C GLU A 124 15.68 -27.33 23.75
N ILE A 125 15.47 -27.44 22.44
CA ILE A 125 16.35 -26.87 21.42
C ILE A 125 16.37 -25.36 21.60
N LYS A 126 17.56 -24.77 21.76
CA LYS A 126 17.73 -23.33 21.95
C LYS A 126 17.90 -22.65 20.60
N LEU A 127 16.86 -21.93 20.20
CA LEU A 127 16.84 -21.11 19.00
C LEU A 127 17.36 -19.71 19.32
N ARG A 128 18.16 -19.15 18.42
CA ARG A 128 18.64 -17.77 18.48
C ARG A 128 18.34 -17.06 17.17
N ASP A 129 17.73 -15.88 17.24
CA ASP A 129 17.58 -15.02 16.08
C ASP A 129 18.89 -14.28 15.73
N PRO A 130 18.96 -13.51 14.62
CA PRO A 130 20.17 -12.80 14.22
C PRO A 130 20.62 -11.70 15.19
N LEU A 131 19.74 -11.24 16.08
CA LEU A 131 20.03 -10.24 17.10
C LEU A 131 20.45 -10.87 18.44
N GLY A 132 20.48 -12.21 18.51
CA GLY A 132 20.85 -12.96 19.70
C GLY A 132 19.71 -13.16 20.70
N ASN A 133 18.47 -12.78 20.36
CA ASN A 133 17.31 -13.10 21.20
C ASN A 133 17.00 -14.59 21.12
N THR A 134 16.41 -15.14 22.18
CA THR A 134 16.33 -16.59 22.36
C THR A 134 14.90 -17.12 22.47
N GLY A 135 14.70 -18.32 21.95
CA GLY A 135 13.54 -19.16 22.23
C GLY A 135 13.95 -20.60 22.47
N THR A 136 13.06 -21.38 23.05
CA THR A 136 13.21 -22.82 23.23
C THR A 136 12.12 -23.55 22.47
N LEU A 137 12.47 -24.68 21.85
CA LEU A 137 11.55 -25.58 21.17
C LEU A 137 11.65 -26.97 21.81
N ASP A 138 10.53 -27.51 22.24
CA ASP A 138 10.43 -28.83 22.83
C ASP A 138 9.30 -29.63 22.18
N GLY A 139 9.47 -30.95 22.07
CA GLY A 139 8.40 -31.85 21.70
C GLY A 139 8.77 -32.90 20.68
N ASN A 140 7.75 -33.42 20.00
CA ASN A 140 7.89 -34.57 19.11
C ASN A 140 7.11 -34.36 17.81
N ILE A 141 7.66 -34.90 16.73
CA ILE A 141 6.95 -35.16 15.48
C ILE A 141 6.81 -36.67 15.37
N PHE A 142 5.60 -37.18 15.55
CA PHE A 142 5.29 -38.59 15.38
C PHE A 142 5.04 -38.90 13.90
N HIS A 143 5.44 -40.09 13.45
CA HIS A 143 5.22 -40.54 12.09
C HIS A 143 5.20 -42.06 11.99
N GLN A 144 4.68 -42.58 10.89
CA GLN A 144 4.81 -43.99 10.48
C GLN A 144 5.59 -44.05 9.18
N GLY A 145 6.89 -44.31 9.25
CA GLY A 145 7.77 -44.26 8.08
C GLY A 145 7.73 -42.92 7.33
N PHE A 146 7.74 -41.80 8.06
CA PHE A 146 7.55 -40.43 7.56
C PHE A 146 6.18 -40.13 6.92
N GLN A 147 5.22 -41.03 7.04
CA GLN A 147 3.82 -40.81 6.69
C GLN A 147 2.99 -40.47 7.94
N ASN A 148 1.77 -39.95 7.73
CA ASN A 148 0.81 -39.66 8.80
C ASN A 148 1.40 -38.80 9.94
N MET A 149 2.17 -37.77 9.57
CA MET A 149 2.88 -36.95 10.55
C MET A 149 1.92 -36.26 11.51
N ARG A 150 2.20 -36.37 12.81
CA ARG A 150 1.49 -35.68 13.89
C ARG A 150 2.48 -34.90 14.73
N LEU A 151 2.22 -33.62 14.87
CA LEU A 151 3.05 -32.71 15.63
C LEU A 151 2.55 -32.63 17.07
N GLY A 152 3.48 -32.44 17.99
CA GLY A 152 3.26 -32.09 19.39
C GLY A 152 4.46 -31.28 19.85
N LEU A 153 4.49 -30.02 19.43
CA LEU A 153 5.59 -29.08 19.65
C LEU A 153 5.12 -27.95 20.55
N ARG A 154 6.02 -27.48 21.42
CA ARG A 154 5.87 -26.31 22.26
C ARG A 154 7.08 -25.41 22.06
N ALA A 155 6.82 -24.13 21.84
CA ALA A 155 7.85 -23.10 21.84
C ALA A 155 7.58 -22.11 22.96
N SER A 156 8.66 -21.64 23.59
CA SER A 156 8.65 -20.50 24.51
C SER A 156 9.70 -19.51 24.04
N PHE A 157 9.39 -18.23 24.01
CA PHE A 157 10.28 -17.23 23.43
C PHE A 157 10.22 -15.92 24.21
N ALA A 158 11.35 -15.22 24.27
CA ALA A 158 11.47 -13.93 24.93
C ALA A 158 12.16 -12.96 23.99
N LYS A 159 11.45 -11.89 23.62
CA LYS A 159 11.86 -10.87 22.66
C LYS A 159 12.40 -11.46 21.35
N LEU A 160 11.83 -12.57 20.89
CA LEU A 160 12.31 -13.25 19.69
C LEU A 160 11.75 -12.58 18.44
N LEU A 161 12.56 -12.44 17.39
CA LEU A 161 12.06 -12.10 16.06
C LEU A 161 11.15 -13.23 15.55
N VAL A 162 9.83 -13.00 15.54
CA VAL A 162 8.81 -14.00 15.15
C VAL A 162 8.21 -13.77 13.78
N LEU A 163 8.37 -12.57 13.22
CA LEU A 163 7.98 -12.21 11.86
C LEU A 163 9.01 -11.26 11.27
N ASN A 164 9.40 -11.48 10.02
CA ASN A 164 10.20 -10.56 9.25
C ASN A 164 9.87 -10.70 7.75
N THR A 165 8.76 -10.11 7.35
CA THR A 165 8.20 -10.24 6.00
C THR A 165 8.06 -8.87 5.35
N THR A 166 8.15 -8.85 4.03
CA THR A 166 7.83 -7.69 3.20
C THR A 166 6.47 -7.88 2.54
N ARG A 167 5.93 -6.83 1.94
CA ARG A 167 4.67 -6.90 1.18
C ARG A 167 4.68 -7.93 0.05
N LYS A 168 5.85 -8.22 -0.53
CA LYS A 168 6.00 -9.25 -1.57
C LYS A 168 5.87 -10.66 -1.00
N ASP A 169 6.20 -10.84 0.27
CA ASP A 169 6.10 -12.13 0.96
C ASP A 169 4.67 -12.39 1.43
N ASN A 170 3.93 -11.35 1.81
CA ASN A 170 2.54 -11.44 2.25
C ASN A 170 1.75 -10.14 1.96
N GLU A 171 0.65 -10.30 1.20
CA GLU A 171 -0.22 -9.21 0.76
C GLU A 171 -1.23 -8.77 1.83
N LEU A 172 -1.47 -9.56 2.89
CA LEU A 172 -2.47 -9.27 3.93
C LEU A 172 -1.88 -8.53 5.14
N TYR A 173 -0.64 -8.85 5.49
CA TYR A 173 0.10 -8.24 6.57
C TYR A 173 1.59 -8.45 6.33
N PHE A 174 2.41 -7.49 6.72
CA PHE A 174 3.87 -7.63 6.66
C PHE A 174 4.56 -6.77 7.70
N GLY A 175 5.88 -6.90 7.80
CA GLY A 175 6.72 -6.14 8.71
C GLY A 175 7.60 -7.02 9.58
N THR A 176 8.10 -6.43 10.64
CA THR A 176 9.05 -7.03 11.58
C THR A 176 8.41 -7.09 12.96
N ALA A 177 8.28 -8.26 13.58
CA ALA A 177 7.67 -8.41 14.89
C ALA A 177 8.60 -9.12 15.87
N TYR A 178 8.78 -8.50 17.04
CA TYR A 178 9.42 -9.09 18.20
C TYR A 178 8.34 -9.44 19.22
N ALA A 179 8.42 -10.62 19.80
CA ALA A 179 7.42 -11.04 20.76
C ALA A 179 8.02 -11.86 21.91
N THR A 180 7.28 -11.87 23.01
CA THR A 180 7.51 -12.72 24.19
C THR A 180 6.24 -13.52 24.45
N GLY A 181 6.37 -14.83 24.64
CA GLY A 181 5.22 -15.69 24.85
C GLY A 181 5.47 -17.18 24.58
N ASP A 182 4.38 -17.90 24.33
CA ASP A 182 4.36 -19.32 24.07
C ASP A 182 3.53 -19.67 22.83
N ALA A 183 3.95 -20.75 22.16
CA ALA A 183 3.21 -21.35 21.06
C ALA A 183 3.13 -22.86 21.23
N VAL A 184 1.97 -23.43 20.94
CA VAL A 184 1.72 -24.88 20.98
C VAL A 184 1.17 -25.31 19.64
N ILE A 185 1.86 -26.26 19.01
CA ILE A 185 1.52 -26.78 17.69
C ILE A 185 1.24 -28.27 17.86
N PHE A 186 0.00 -28.69 17.58
CA PHE A 186 -0.39 -30.09 17.80
C PHE A 186 -1.41 -30.58 16.76
N GLY A 187 -1.40 -31.89 16.53
CA GLY A 187 -2.32 -32.55 15.61
C GLY A 187 -1.65 -33.03 14.32
N PRO A 188 -2.40 -33.69 13.43
CA PRO A 188 -1.87 -34.17 12.16
C PRO A 188 -1.62 -33.00 11.19
N THR A 189 -0.71 -33.17 10.24
CA THR A 189 -0.34 -32.10 9.29
C THR A 189 -1.49 -31.61 8.40
N ASN A 190 -2.53 -32.41 8.20
CA ASN A 190 -3.74 -32.04 7.44
C ASN A 190 -4.87 -31.43 8.30
N ASN A 191 -4.67 -31.33 9.62
CA ASN A 191 -5.61 -30.75 10.56
C ASN A 191 -4.84 -30.19 11.77
N LEU A 192 -3.86 -29.33 11.49
CA LEU A 192 -2.91 -28.84 12.46
C LEU A 192 -3.54 -27.73 13.30
N VAL A 193 -3.37 -27.77 14.61
CA VAL A 193 -3.82 -26.71 15.52
C VAL A 193 -2.59 -25.97 16.05
N VAL A 194 -2.61 -24.64 15.90
CA VAL A 194 -1.56 -23.74 16.37
C VAL A 194 -2.21 -22.75 17.33
N ASN A 195 -1.81 -22.81 18.59
CA ASN A 195 -2.25 -21.87 19.62
C ASN A 195 -1.06 -21.00 20.02
N VAL A 196 -1.22 -19.68 19.95
CA VAL A 196 -0.17 -18.71 20.29
C VAL A 196 -0.71 -17.76 21.36
N ARG A 197 0.09 -17.50 22.39
CA ARG A 197 -0.11 -16.40 23.33
C ARG A 197 1.15 -15.57 23.32
N ALA A 198 1.06 -14.33 22.90
CA ALA A 198 2.23 -13.50 22.73
C ALA A 198 1.94 -12.04 23.09
N ARG A 199 2.96 -11.39 23.61
CA ARG A 199 2.99 -9.94 23.83
C ARG A 199 4.01 -9.33 22.87
N SER A 200 3.68 -8.20 22.25
CA SER A 200 4.63 -7.51 21.38
C SER A 200 5.74 -6.84 22.20
N ASP A 201 6.95 -6.88 21.67
CA ASP A 201 8.13 -6.23 22.24
C ASP A 201 8.61 -5.05 21.39
N ALA A 202 9.42 -4.19 22.01
CA ALA A 202 10.05 -3.05 21.36
C ALA A 202 10.82 -3.43 20.09
N GLY A 203 10.65 -2.63 19.04
CA GLY A 203 11.18 -2.90 17.70
C GLY A 203 10.17 -3.54 16.75
N THR A 204 8.98 -3.89 17.25
CA THR A 204 7.86 -4.36 16.42
C THR A 204 7.34 -3.24 15.53
N ARG A 205 7.31 -3.49 14.22
CA ARG A 205 6.73 -2.64 13.17
C ARG A 205 5.88 -3.52 12.26
N LEU A 206 4.56 -3.36 12.32
CA LEU A 206 3.61 -4.12 11.52
C LEU A 206 2.85 -3.19 10.58
N SER A 207 2.59 -3.68 9.37
CA SER A 207 1.86 -2.95 8.34
C SER A 207 0.69 -3.81 7.84
N LEU A 208 -0.50 -3.23 7.81
CA LEU A 208 -1.73 -3.83 7.31
C LEU A 208 -2.17 -3.08 6.04
N PRO A 209 -1.86 -3.62 4.84
CA PRO A 209 -2.35 -3.07 3.59
C PRO A 209 -3.82 -3.42 3.38
N LEU A 210 -4.70 -2.42 3.47
CA LEU A 210 -6.15 -2.55 3.26
C LEU A 210 -6.61 -1.96 1.91
N ASP A 211 -5.68 -1.45 1.12
CA ASP A 211 -5.92 -0.79 -0.17
C ASP A 211 -6.60 -1.69 -1.22
N ASN A 212 -6.25 -2.97 -1.27
CA ASN A 212 -6.91 -3.94 -2.16
C ASN A 212 -8.37 -4.20 -1.76
N ALA A 213 -8.65 -4.29 -0.46
CA ALA A 213 -9.99 -4.49 0.07
C ALA A 213 -10.86 -3.23 -0.11
N ALA A 214 -10.30 -2.05 0.15
CA ALA A 214 -10.97 -0.77 -0.06
C ALA A 214 -11.41 -0.58 -1.52
N LYS A 215 -10.51 -0.86 -2.48
CA LYS A 215 -10.82 -0.82 -3.93
C LYS A 215 -11.93 -1.81 -4.31
N ALA A 216 -11.89 -3.04 -3.80
CA ALA A 216 -12.92 -4.05 -4.09
C ALA A 216 -14.30 -3.66 -3.52
N GLN A 217 -14.35 -3.08 -2.32
CA GLN A 217 -15.60 -2.61 -1.71
C GLN A 217 -16.19 -1.43 -2.48
N GLN A 218 -15.36 -0.52 -2.98
CA GLN A 218 -15.81 0.55 -3.88
C GLN A 218 -16.36 0.01 -5.22
N ALA A 219 -15.75 -1.07 -5.76
CA ALA A 219 -16.18 -1.67 -7.03
C ALA A 219 -17.52 -2.43 -6.95
N ASN A 220 -17.89 -2.98 -5.79
CA ASN A 220 -19.11 -3.78 -5.59
C ASN A 220 -20.44 -3.02 -5.80
N TYR A 221 -20.40 -1.69 -5.99
CA TYR A 221 -21.56 -0.86 -6.31
C TYR A 221 -21.87 -0.77 -7.81
N ILE A 222 -20.98 -1.23 -8.69
CA ILE A 222 -21.22 -1.24 -10.14
C ILE A 222 -21.75 -2.61 -10.57
N LYS A 223 -23.07 -2.78 -10.55
CA LYS A 223 -23.74 -3.89 -11.24
C LYS A 223 -23.76 -3.62 -12.74
N PHE A 224 -22.78 -4.15 -13.48
CA PHE A 224 -22.91 -4.27 -14.93
C PHE A 224 -23.94 -5.35 -15.25
N VAL A 225 -25.15 -4.94 -15.63
CA VAL A 225 -26.17 -5.85 -16.15
C VAL A 225 -25.78 -6.20 -17.59
N ASN A 226 -24.99 -7.25 -17.76
CA ASN A 226 -24.65 -7.74 -19.09
C ASN A 226 -25.86 -8.49 -19.67
N ARG A 227 -26.65 -7.84 -20.54
CA ARG A 227 -27.86 -8.44 -21.15
C ARG A 227 -27.60 -9.35 -22.33
N ASN A 228 -26.34 -9.56 -22.70
CA ASN A 228 -25.98 -10.54 -23.71
C ASN A 228 -24.79 -11.30 -23.18
N LEU A 229 -24.96 -12.57 -22.85
CA LEU A 229 -23.99 -13.63 -23.13
C LEU A 229 -24.64 -14.98 -22.79
N ARG A 230 -24.66 -15.85 -23.80
CA ARG A 230 -25.08 -17.24 -23.69
C ARG A 230 -24.17 -17.97 -22.73
N ASP A 231 -24.82 -18.81 -21.94
CA ASP A 231 -24.25 -19.77 -21.02
C ASP A 231 -23.22 -20.67 -21.71
N THR A 232 -21.95 -20.48 -21.39
CA THR A 232 -20.91 -21.51 -21.57
C THR A 232 -19.81 -21.25 -20.55
N VAL A 233 -20.01 -21.77 -19.34
CA VAL A 233 -18.95 -21.91 -18.33
C VAL A 233 -17.90 -22.86 -18.89
N THR A 234 -16.93 -22.31 -19.62
CA THR A 234 -15.66 -22.99 -19.88
C THR A 234 -14.64 -22.31 -18.99
N THR A 235 -14.37 -22.94 -17.84
CA THR A 235 -13.37 -22.53 -16.88
C THR A 235 -12.00 -22.55 -17.57
N VAL A 236 -11.59 -21.41 -18.13
CA VAL A 236 -10.22 -21.21 -18.57
C VAL A 236 -9.37 -21.15 -17.31
N LYS A 237 -8.79 -22.29 -16.94
CA LYS A 237 -7.65 -22.34 -16.03
C LYS A 237 -6.53 -21.56 -16.72
N VAL A 238 -6.42 -20.28 -16.38
CA VAL A 238 -5.19 -19.52 -16.60
C VAL A 238 -4.12 -20.26 -15.78
N PRO A 239 -3.07 -20.83 -16.41
CA PRO A 239 -1.94 -21.34 -15.67
C PRO A 239 -1.15 -20.12 -15.22
N THR A 240 -1.61 -19.50 -14.14
CA THR A 240 -0.75 -18.63 -13.35
C THR A 240 0.35 -19.55 -12.84
N ALA A 241 1.59 -19.31 -13.27
CA ALA A 241 2.76 -19.87 -12.62
C ALA A 241 2.71 -19.44 -11.15
N ALA A 242 2.10 -20.27 -10.32
CA ALA A 242 2.01 -20.08 -8.89
C ALA A 242 3.40 -20.35 -8.31
N ALA A 243 4.21 -19.31 -8.24
CA ALA A 243 5.28 -19.28 -7.27
C ALA A 243 4.62 -19.29 -5.88
N GLY A 244 4.60 -20.45 -5.24
CA GLY A 244 4.63 -20.58 -3.78
C GLY A 244 3.45 -20.04 -2.96
N LYS A 245 2.18 -20.12 -3.41
CA LYS A 245 1.08 -19.97 -2.46
C LYS A 245 1.08 -21.19 -1.52
N ILE A 246 1.51 -20.99 -0.28
CA ILE A 246 1.43 -21.99 0.79
C ILE A 246 -0.05 -22.28 1.03
N ASP A 247 -0.46 -23.53 0.79
CA ASP A 247 -1.81 -23.97 1.07
C ASP A 247 -2.01 -24.10 2.58
N LEU A 248 -2.81 -23.19 3.15
CA LEU A 248 -3.18 -23.19 4.57
C LEU A 248 -4.41 -24.07 4.86
N SER A 249 -4.91 -24.83 3.88
CA SER A 249 -6.02 -25.75 4.09
C SER A 249 -5.69 -26.76 5.19
N GLY A 250 -6.62 -26.95 6.12
CA GLY A 250 -6.39 -27.83 7.28
C GLY A 250 -5.56 -27.23 8.42
N LEU A 251 -5.27 -25.93 8.43
CA LEU A 251 -4.70 -25.24 9.60
C LEU A 251 -5.81 -24.61 10.44
N ARG A 252 -5.78 -24.82 11.77
CA ARG A 252 -6.49 -23.98 12.74
C ARG A 252 -5.48 -23.15 13.51
N LEU A 253 -5.56 -21.84 13.39
CA LEU A 253 -4.71 -20.90 14.11
C LEU A 253 -5.56 -20.17 15.14
N ASN A 254 -5.10 -20.11 16.39
CA ASN A 254 -5.67 -19.27 17.43
C ASN A 254 -4.54 -18.47 18.06
N MET A 255 -4.61 -17.14 18.00
CA MET A 255 -3.61 -16.27 18.59
C MET A 255 -4.29 -15.30 19.55
N ASN A 256 -3.77 -15.22 20.76
CA ASN A 256 -4.09 -14.18 21.72
C ASN A 256 -2.87 -13.26 21.83
N LEU A 257 -3.03 -12.02 21.37
CA LEU A 257 -1.97 -11.04 21.28
C LEU A 257 -2.23 -9.89 22.26
N ASP A 258 -1.23 -9.60 23.08
CA ASP A 258 -1.15 -8.39 23.90
C ASP A 258 -0.27 -7.37 23.19
N VAL A 259 -0.88 -6.36 22.57
CA VAL A 259 -0.21 -5.29 21.84
C VAL A 259 0.19 -4.22 22.86
N THR A 260 1.49 -3.95 22.90
CA THR A 260 2.11 -2.99 23.82
C THR A 260 2.35 -1.64 23.13
N PRO A 261 2.40 -0.53 23.89
CA PRO A 261 2.74 0.79 23.35
C PRO A 261 4.09 0.89 22.63
N ASP A 262 4.96 -0.12 22.74
CA ASP A 262 6.24 -0.19 22.05
C ASP A 262 6.12 -0.75 20.61
N ALA A 263 4.95 -1.30 20.25
CA ALA A 263 4.66 -1.76 18.91
C ALA A 263 4.15 -0.62 18.03
N TYR A 264 4.78 -0.48 16.87
CA TYR A 264 4.38 0.46 15.84
C TYR A 264 3.54 -0.25 14.79
N VAL A 265 2.39 0.35 14.45
CA VAL A 265 1.43 -0.19 13.50
C VAL A 265 1.16 0.85 12.41
N GLU A 266 1.09 0.39 11.17
CA GLU A 266 0.66 1.15 10.01
C GLU A 266 -0.53 0.46 9.37
N ILE A 267 -1.60 1.22 9.11
CA ILE A 267 -2.76 0.79 8.35
C ILE A 267 -2.75 1.61 7.07
N LEU A 268 -2.54 0.93 5.94
CA LEU A 268 -2.49 1.57 4.64
C LEU A 268 -3.89 1.46 4.02
N LEU A 269 -4.62 2.56 3.98
CA LEU A 269 -5.98 2.62 3.45
C LEU A 269 -5.96 2.78 1.93
N ASP A 270 -5.11 3.68 1.44
CA ASP A 270 -4.85 3.85 0.01
C ASP A 270 -3.39 4.27 -0.22
N GLU A 271 -2.59 3.36 -0.75
CA GLU A 271 -1.18 3.63 -1.05
C GLU A 271 -1.01 4.65 -2.17
N SER A 272 -1.94 4.70 -3.14
CA SER A 272 -1.80 5.58 -4.31
C SER A 272 -1.92 7.06 -3.93
N THR A 273 -2.70 7.34 -2.88
CA THR A 273 -2.88 8.68 -2.35
C THR A 273 -2.01 8.94 -1.11
N GLY A 274 -1.36 7.91 -0.56
CA GLY A 274 -0.57 8.03 0.68
C GLY A 274 -1.42 8.12 1.94
N ASP A 275 -2.67 7.64 1.88
CA ASP A 275 -3.60 7.59 3.00
C ASP A 275 -3.21 6.46 3.97
N VAL A 276 -2.62 6.88 5.09
CA VAL A 276 -2.02 5.98 6.09
C VAL A 276 -2.33 6.48 7.49
N ILE A 277 -2.83 5.56 8.33
CA ILE A 277 -2.85 5.72 9.79
C ILE A 277 -1.61 5.03 10.33
N ARG A 278 -0.75 5.76 11.04
CA ARG A 278 0.47 5.21 11.63
C ARG A 278 0.61 5.62 13.08
N GLY A 279 1.11 4.73 13.92
CA GLY A 279 1.31 5.06 15.32
C GLY A 279 1.68 3.89 16.19
N THR A 280 1.84 4.16 17.48
CA THR A 280 1.90 3.14 18.51
C THR A 280 0.52 2.82 19.05
N ALA A 281 0.34 1.57 19.41
CA ALA A 281 -0.95 1.01 19.76
C ALA A 281 -0.85 0.23 21.08
N ALA A 282 -1.95 0.12 21.81
CA ALA A 282 -2.06 -0.75 22.96
C ALA A 282 -3.41 -1.45 22.95
N GLY A 283 -3.47 -2.73 23.31
CA GLY A 283 -4.72 -3.45 23.38
C GLY A 283 -4.57 -4.95 23.26
N GLN A 284 -5.69 -5.65 23.30
CA GLN A 284 -5.73 -7.11 23.20
C GLN A 284 -6.47 -7.51 21.94
N LEU A 285 -5.84 -8.41 21.19
CA LEU A 285 -6.40 -8.97 19.97
C LEU A 285 -6.47 -10.49 20.07
N ARG A 286 -7.60 -11.05 19.66
CA ARG A 286 -7.74 -12.47 19.40
C ARG A 286 -7.94 -12.69 17.92
N LEU A 287 -7.11 -13.53 17.33
CA LEU A 287 -7.12 -13.86 15.92
C LEU A 287 -7.37 -15.36 15.78
N ASN A 288 -8.26 -15.74 14.88
CA ASN A 288 -8.55 -17.14 14.63
C ASN A 288 -8.73 -17.40 13.14
N ILE A 289 -8.06 -18.44 12.65
CA ILE A 289 -8.22 -18.95 11.29
C ILE A 289 -8.73 -20.39 11.42
N ASP A 290 -9.85 -20.69 10.78
CA ASP A 290 -10.38 -22.06 10.73
C ASP A 290 -9.81 -22.86 9.54
N THR A 291 -10.13 -24.15 9.48
CA THR A 291 -9.63 -25.05 8.42
C THR A 291 -10.15 -24.72 7.01
N ARG A 292 -11.16 -23.85 6.90
CA ARG A 292 -11.72 -23.35 5.63
C ARG A 292 -11.04 -22.06 5.19
N GLY A 293 -10.16 -21.51 6.02
CA GLY A 293 -9.50 -20.23 5.79
C GLY A 293 -10.32 -19.03 6.28
N ASP A 294 -11.41 -19.25 7.04
CA ASP A 294 -12.18 -18.16 7.61
C ASP A 294 -11.34 -17.46 8.69
N PHE A 295 -10.85 -16.27 8.36
CA PHE A 295 -10.06 -15.45 9.27
C PHE A 295 -10.97 -14.50 10.03
N ASN A 296 -10.93 -14.57 11.35
CA ASN A 296 -11.66 -13.69 12.25
C ASN A 296 -10.69 -13.01 13.23
N MET A 297 -11.08 -11.81 13.65
CA MET A 297 -10.36 -10.91 14.53
C MET A 297 -11.33 -10.32 15.54
N PHE A 298 -10.94 -10.34 16.81
CA PHE A 298 -11.72 -9.83 17.92
C PHE A 298 -10.86 -8.97 18.83
N GLY A 299 -11.46 -7.95 19.43
CA GLY A 299 -10.81 -7.11 20.42
C GLY A 299 -10.69 -5.67 19.97
N GLN A 300 -9.95 -4.88 20.73
CA GLN A 300 -9.84 -3.45 20.55
C GLN A 300 -8.40 -3.01 20.75
N ILE A 301 -7.95 -2.15 19.85
CA ILE A 301 -6.68 -1.43 19.95
C ILE A 301 -7.00 0.05 20.19
N GLU A 302 -6.28 0.64 21.13
CA GLU A 302 -6.18 2.06 21.36
C GLU A 302 -4.90 2.61 20.72
N ILE A 303 -5.02 3.68 19.95
CA ILE A 303 -3.87 4.41 19.40
C ILE A 303 -3.32 5.31 20.51
N VAL A 304 -2.11 5.02 20.96
CA VAL A 304 -1.44 5.76 22.04
C VAL A 304 -0.85 7.06 21.51
N ARG A 305 -0.13 6.97 20.37
CA ARG A 305 0.44 8.11 19.66
C ARG A 305 0.45 7.80 18.18
N GLY A 306 -0.05 8.69 17.35
CA GLY A 306 -0.06 8.43 15.92
C GLY A 306 -0.29 9.67 15.09
N ALA A 307 -0.26 9.47 13.78
CA ALA A 307 -0.56 10.46 12.79
C ALA A 307 -1.43 9.81 11.70
N TYR A 308 -2.35 10.60 11.17
CA TYR A 308 -3.17 10.28 10.03
C TYR A 308 -2.77 11.20 8.88
N ASN A 309 -2.29 10.61 7.78
CA ASN A 309 -1.98 11.35 6.56
C ASN A 309 -3.25 11.51 5.74
N PHE A 310 -3.96 12.62 5.95
CA PHE A 310 -5.13 12.92 5.17
C PHE A 310 -4.74 13.45 3.80
N THR A 311 -5.23 12.79 2.76
CA THR A 311 -5.08 13.22 1.38
C THR A 311 -6.43 13.38 0.70
N LEU A 312 -6.57 14.43 -0.12
CA LEU A 312 -7.81 14.69 -0.86
C LEU A 312 -7.46 15.03 -2.32
N GLN A 313 -7.60 14.06 -3.21
CA GLN A 313 -7.46 14.21 -4.68
C GLN A 313 -6.21 14.98 -5.13
N GLY A 314 -5.09 14.83 -4.42
CA GLY A 314 -3.84 15.56 -4.69
C GLY A 314 -3.86 17.05 -4.31
N LEU A 315 -5.02 17.62 -3.93
CA LEU A 315 -5.16 19.01 -3.49
C LEU A 315 -4.65 19.23 -2.06
N ILE A 316 -4.95 18.27 -1.18
CA ILE A 316 -4.59 18.34 0.24
C ILE A 316 -3.70 17.15 0.53
N ASN A 317 -2.57 17.41 1.17
CA ASN A 317 -1.75 16.42 1.85
C ASN A 317 -1.36 17.02 3.20
N LYS A 318 -2.04 16.59 4.27
CA LYS A 318 -1.85 17.11 5.63
C LYS A 318 -1.77 15.98 6.63
N GLU A 319 -0.77 16.06 7.49
CA GLU A 319 -0.62 15.18 8.64
C GLU A 319 -1.46 15.73 9.80
N PHE A 320 -2.45 14.95 10.22
CA PHE A 320 -3.21 15.17 11.45
C PHE A 320 -2.61 14.32 12.56
N VAL A 321 -2.34 14.92 13.71
CA VAL A 321 -1.86 14.19 14.89
C VAL A 321 -3.04 13.51 15.57
N VAL A 322 -2.98 12.19 15.73
CA VAL A 322 -4.03 11.42 16.42
C VAL A 322 -4.01 11.74 17.91
N ARG A 323 -5.17 12.11 18.45
CA ARG A 323 -5.36 12.34 19.89
C ARG A 323 -5.41 10.98 20.62
N PRO A 324 -4.83 10.88 21.84
CA PRO A 324 -4.97 9.68 22.66
C PRO A 324 -6.44 9.32 22.92
N GLY A 325 -6.74 8.03 23.06
CA GLY A 325 -8.10 7.52 23.23
C GLY A 325 -8.82 7.14 21.92
N GLY A 326 -8.20 7.36 20.75
CA GLY A 326 -8.70 6.85 19.48
C GLY A 326 -8.61 5.33 19.44
N THR A 327 -9.65 4.65 18.97
CA THR A 327 -9.78 3.18 19.04
C THR A 327 -10.17 2.57 17.70
N ILE A 328 -9.73 1.33 17.49
CA ILE A 328 -10.18 0.47 16.40
C ILE A 328 -10.57 -0.87 17.02
N SER A 329 -11.78 -1.34 16.70
CA SER A 329 -12.35 -2.55 17.29
C SER A 329 -12.78 -3.53 16.20
N TRP A 330 -12.63 -4.81 16.47
CA TRP A 330 -13.02 -5.89 15.58
C TRP A 330 -13.94 -6.87 16.31
N ASN A 331 -14.95 -7.37 15.60
CA ASN A 331 -15.92 -8.33 16.12
C ASN A 331 -16.24 -9.43 15.10
N GLY A 332 -15.22 -9.98 14.44
CA GLY A 332 -15.38 -10.96 13.38
C GLY A 332 -14.47 -10.66 12.20
N ASP A 333 -15.01 -10.14 11.10
CA ASP A 333 -14.25 -9.88 9.88
C ASP A 333 -13.11 -8.85 10.12
N PRO A 334 -11.84 -9.20 9.85
CA PRO A 334 -10.69 -8.30 9.93
C PRO A 334 -10.81 -7.03 9.09
N LEU A 335 -11.55 -7.08 7.98
CA LEU A 335 -11.79 -5.95 7.08
C LEU A 335 -12.94 -5.05 7.55
N ALA A 336 -13.82 -5.56 8.42
CA ALA A 336 -14.95 -4.83 8.99
C ALA A 336 -14.64 -4.22 10.36
N GLY A 337 -13.39 -3.79 10.57
CA GLY A 337 -13.02 -3.07 11.79
C GLY A 337 -13.83 -1.77 11.93
N GLU A 338 -14.23 -1.43 13.14
CA GLU A 338 -14.92 -0.18 13.48
C GLU A 338 -13.93 0.78 14.14
N MET A 339 -13.76 1.95 13.52
CA MET A 339 -12.85 2.99 13.95
C MET A 339 -13.61 4.10 14.68
N ASN A 340 -13.00 4.62 15.73
CA ASN A 340 -13.39 5.86 16.40
C ASN A 340 -12.12 6.61 16.79
N VAL A 341 -11.61 7.43 15.87
CA VAL A 341 -10.31 8.10 16.01
C VAL A 341 -10.50 9.60 15.82
N THR A 342 -9.97 10.39 16.75
CA THR A 342 -9.93 11.85 16.63
C THR A 342 -8.51 12.27 16.29
N ALA A 343 -8.34 13.05 15.23
CA ALA A 343 -7.07 13.59 14.81
C ALA A 343 -7.14 15.12 14.70
N ALA A 344 -6.02 15.81 14.90
CA ALA A 344 -5.97 17.26 14.97
C ALA A 344 -4.83 17.84 14.12
N TYR A 345 -5.12 18.94 13.43
CA TYR A 345 -4.16 19.75 12.70
C TYR A 345 -4.23 21.18 13.20
N THR A 346 -3.12 21.71 13.71
CA THR A 346 -3.06 23.07 14.25
C THR A 346 -2.29 23.98 13.29
N GLN A 347 -2.91 25.10 12.92
CA GLN A 347 -2.31 26.13 12.09
C GLN A 347 -2.47 27.50 12.73
N ARG A 348 -1.39 28.28 12.74
CA ARG A 348 -1.41 29.66 13.21
C ARG A 348 -1.97 30.57 12.13
N THR A 349 -3.05 31.29 12.43
CA THR A 349 -3.70 32.20 11.47
C THR A 349 -4.40 33.38 12.14
N SER A 350 -4.78 34.39 11.34
CA SER A 350 -5.49 35.57 11.80
C SER A 350 -6.99 35.31 11.94
N LEU A 351 -7.60 35.86 12.98
CA LEU A 351 -9.06 35.82 13.20
C LEU A 351 -9.80 36.95 12.47
N ALA A 352 -9.09 37.90 11.85
CA ALA A 352 -9.69 39.03 11.17
C ALA A 352 -10.80 38.66 10.16
N PRO A 353 -10.66 37.58 9.35
CA PRO A 353 -11.71 37.19 8.40
C PRO A 353 -13.04 36.84 9.08
N ILE A 354 -13.01 36.22 10.27
CA ILE A 354 -14.21 35.72 10.96
C ILE A 354 -14.80 36.72 11.96
N LEU A 355 -13.98 37.64 12.48
CA LEU A 355 -14.38 38.64 13.48
C LEU A 355 -14.73 40.01 12.87
N GLY A 356 -14.42 40.24 11.58
CA GLY A 356 -14.79 41.47 10.88
C GLY A 356 -14.29 42.75 11.56
N GLN A 357 -15.15 43.77 11.67
CA GLN A 357 -14.79 45.07 12.26
C GLN A 357 -14.44 45.01 13.76
N ALA A 358 -14.86 43.97 14.49
CA ALA A 358 -14.51 43.79 15.90
C ALA A 358 -13.00 43.51 16.09
N ALA A 359 -12.32 43.04 15.03
CA ALA A 359 -10.88 42.73 15.03
C ALA A 359 -9.98 43.84 14.47
N LEU A 360 -10.49 45.05 14.20
CA LEU A 360 -9.71 46.13 13.54
C LEU A 360 -8.39 46.49 14.26
N ASN A 361 -8.27 46.18 15.55
CA ASN A 361 -7.06 46.40 16.35
C ASN A 361 -6.25 45.12 16.63
N SER A 362 -6.71 43.93 16.22
CA SER A 362 -6.05 42.66 16.53
C SER A 362 -5.57 41.96 15.26
N ARG A 363 -4.34 42.30 14.84
CA ARG A 363 -3.55 41.48 13.88
C ARG A 363 -3.00 40.20 14.54
N ALA A 364 -3.52 39.82 15.70
CA ALA A 364 -3.01 38.69 16.46
C ALA A 364 -3.21 37.39 15.66
N VAL A 365 -2.12 36.64 15.53
CA VAL A 365 -2.11 35.30 14.95
C VAL A 365 -2.25 34.32 16.09
N VAL A 366 -3.31 33.50 16.06
CA VAL A 366 -3.62 32.51 17.10
C VAL A 366 -3.54 31.10 16.52
N PRO A 367 -3.22 30.07 17.32
CA PRO A 367 -3.33 28.69 16.88
C PRO A 367 -4.81 28.31 16.74
N VAL A 368 -5.19 27.91 15.53
CA VAL A 368 -6.50 27.35 15.23
C VAL A 368 -6.33 25.87 14.90
N THR A 369 -7.10 25.01 15.55
CA THR A 369 -7.00 23.57 15.40
C THR A 369 -8.21 23.04 14.62
N ALA A 370 -7.96 22.48 13.44
CA ALA A 370 -8.92 21.63 12.74
C ALA A 370 -8.92 20.24 13.37
N VAL A 371 -10.08 19.79 13.80
CA VAL A 371 -10.28 18.46 14.40
C VAL A 371 -11.06 17.60 13.43
N MET A 372 -10.59 16.38 13.22
CA MET A 372 -11.20 15.38 12.36
C MET A 372 -11.58 14.18 13.21
N ASN A 373 -12.87 13.87 13.26
CA ASN A 373 -13.39 12.66 13.88
C ASN A 373 -13.67 11.65 12.77
N LEU A 374 -12.98 10.51 12.84
CA LEU A 374 -13.11 9.38 11.94
C LEU A 374 -13.90 8.30 12.67
N THR A 375 -15.14 8.06 12.26
CA THR A 375 -16.06 7.12 12.91
C THR A 375 -16.65 6.11 11.93
N GLY A 376 -16.86 4.87 12.33
CA GLY A 376 -17.50 3.83 11.50
C GLY A 376 -16.48 2.86 10.86
N PRO A 377 -16.82 2.24 9.72
CA PRO A 377 -16.00 1.19 9.11
C PRO A 377 -14.59 1.67 8.75
N LEU A 378 -13.57 0.87 9.06
CA LEU A 378 -12.15 1.18 8.87
C LEU A 378 -11.80 1.48 7.41
N LEU A 379 -12.43 0.79 6.46
CA LEU A 379 -12.20 0.97 5.02
C LEU A 379 -12.86 2.22 4.45
N LEU A 380 -13.96 2.68 5.06
CA LEU A 380 -14.77 3.81 4.59
C LEU A 380 -15.30 4.59 5.81
N PRO A 381 -14.43 5.28 6.55
CA PRO A 381 -14.85 5.98 7.75
C PRO A 381 -15.68 7.21 7.42
N VAL A 382 -16.67 7.51 8.25
CA VAL A 382 -17.40 8.77 8.23
C VAL A 382 -16.53 9.85 8.86
N ILE A 383 -16.21 10.87 8.07
CA ILE A 383 -15.37 12.00 8.47
C ILE A 383 -16.28 13.13 8.97
N ARG A 384 -16.11 13.55 10.22
CA ARG A 384 -16.74 14.76 10.79
C ARG A 384 -15.69 15.76 11.20
N LEU A 385 -15.77 16.96 10.64
CA LEU A 385 -14.81 18.04 10.90
C LEU A 385 -15.30 18.95 12.03
N ASN A 386 -14.37 19.60 12.73
CA ASN A 386 -14.63 20.59 13.76
C ASN A 386 -13.48 21.62 13.83
N LEU A 387 -13.71 22.77 14.46
CA LEU A 387 -12.70 23.80 14.71
C LEU A 387 -12.63 24.11 16.21
N GLU A 388 -11.41 24.23 16.71
CA GLU A 388 -11.09 24.59 18.08
C GLU A 388 -10.12 25.78 18.13
N PHE A 389 -10.32 26.67 19.10
CA PHE A 389 -9.52 27.86 19.35
C PHE A 389 -8.93 27.78 20.76
N ASN A 390 -7.85 27.02 20.93
CA ASN A 390 -7.37 26.61 22.26
C ASN A 390 -6.57 27.71 23.00
N ASP A 391 -5.84 28.58 22.29
CA ASP A 391 -5.03 29.66 22.88
C ASP A 391 -5.44 31.04 22.34
N ALA A 392 -6.73 31.34 22.35
CA ALA A 392 -7.21 32.67 22.00
C ALA A 392 -7.06 33.65 23.17
N PRO A 393 -6.75 34.94 22.92
CA PRO A 393 -6.78 35.98 23.96
C PRO A 393 -8.15 36.03 24.64
N SER A 394 -8.18 36.16 25.97
CA SER A 394 -9.42 36.19 26.77
C SER A 394 -10.39 37.30 26.34
N SER A 395 -9.89 38.40 25.76
CA SER A 395 -10.72 39.46 25.20
C SER A 395 -11.54 39.05 23.97
N LEU A 396 -11.19 37.94 23.31
CA LEU A 396 -11.84 37.43 22.10
C LEU A 396 -12.66 36.15 22.34
N GLU A 397 -12.68 35.60 23.56
CA GLU A 397 -13.40 34.37 23.89
C GLU A 397 -14.91 34.48 23.62
N GLY A 398 -15.53 35.62 23.94
CA GLY A 398 -16.96 35.83 23.71
C GLY A 398 -17.34 35.81 22.22
N ASP A 399 -16.57 36.52 21.39
CA ASP A 399 -16.80 36.57 19.94
C ASP A 399 -16.52 35.22 19.28
N LEU A 400 -15.45 34.54 19.71
CA LEU A 400 -15.11 33.19 19.23
C LEU A 400 -16.14 32.15 19.66
N ALA A 401 -16.74 32.27 20.85
CA ALA A 401 -17.80 31.38 21.29
C ALA A 401 -19.07 31.57 20.44
N ALA A 402 -19.41 32.80 20.07
CA ALA A 402 -20.52 33.09 19.17
C ALA A 402 -20.28 32.52 17.77
N PHE A 403 -19.07 32.70 17.21
CA PHE A 403 -18.67 32.14 15.92
C PHE A 403 -18.64 30.60 15.94
N THR A 404 -18.04 30.00 16.96
CA THR A 404 -17.99 28.53 17.08
C THR A 404 -19.40 27.94 17.23
N SER A 405 -20.31 28.65 17.91
CA SER A 405 -21.71 28.24 18.03
C SER A 405 -22.47 28.35 16.71
N SER A 406 -22.17 29.35 15.87
CA SER A 406 -22.79 29.44 14.53
C SER A 406 -22.27 28.33 13.60
N LEU A 407 -20.98 28.00 13.65
CA LEU A 407 -20.40 26.87 12.90
C LEU A 407 -21.02 25.52 13.27
N ARG A 408 -21.36 25.31 14.55
CA ARG A 408 -22.02 24.06 14.98
C ARG A 408 -23.40 23.86 14.37
N ASN A 409 -24.08 24.94 13.99
CA ASN A 409 -25.40 24.89 13.38
C ASN A 409 -25.36 24.88 11.84
N ASP A 410 -24.20 25.13 11.23
CA ASP A 410 -23.99 25.18 9.79
C ASP A 410 -22.78 24.32 9.38
N GLU A 411 -23.04 23.05 9.05
CA GLU A 411 -22.04 22.08 8.64
C GLU A 411 -21.32 22.50 7.34
N GLN A 412 -21.99 23.24 6.45
CA GLN A 412 -21.39 23.71 5.20
C GLN A 412 -20.36 24.80 5.49
N GLU A 413 -20.70 25.75 6.37
CA GLU A 413 -19.80 26.79 6.83
C GLU A 413 -18.60 26.17 7.57
N LEU A 414 -18.83 25.20 8.46
CA LEU A 414 -17.75 24.50 9.18
C LEU A 414 -16.78 23.80 8.23
N ASN A 415 -17.29 23.01 7.28
CA ASN A 415 -16.48 22.33 6.29
C ASN A 415 -15.67 23.32 5.44
N ARG A 416 -16.27 24.47 5.09
CA ARG A 416 -15.57 25.54 4.38
C ARG A 416 -14.40 26.10 5.19
N GLN A 417 -14.62 26.45 6.46
CA GLN A 417 -13.59 27.04 7.30
C GLN A 417 -12.42 26.08 7.51
N VAL A 418 -12.70 24.79 7.74
CA VAL A 418 -11.68 23.75 7.87
C VAL A 418 -10.90 23.57 6.57
N PHE A 419 -11.59 23.49 5.43
CA PHE A 419 -10.93 23.40 4.12
C PHE A 419 -10.02 24.61 3.85
N SER A 420 -10.50 25.82 4.14
CA SER A 420 -9.70 27.04 4.00
C SER A 420 -8.45 27.01 4.87
N LEU A 421 -8.56 26.50 6.10
CA LEU A 421 -7.43 26.33 7.00
C LEU A 421 -6.41 25.30 6.47
N LEU A 422 -6.89 24.20 5.89
CA LEU A 422 -6.02 23.13 5.35
C LEU A 422 -5.31 23.55 4.06
N VAL A 423 -6.02 24.21 3.14
CA VAL A 423 -5.48 24.59 1.82
C VAL A 423 -4.75 25.92 1.88
N PHE A 424 -5.40 26.97 2.39
CA PHE A 424 -4.90 28.34 2.35
C PHE A 424 -4.21 28.78 3.65
N LYS A 425 -4.19 27.93 4.69
CA LYS A 425 -3.65 28.26 6.02
C LYS A 425 -4.31 29.48 6.67
N GLN A 426 -5.54 29.80 6.26
CA GLN A 426 -6.31 30.94 6.76
C GLN A 426 -7.80 30.65 6.87
N LEU A 427 -8.48 31.38 7.76
CA LEU A 427 -9.93 31.33 7.89
C LEU A 427 -10.61 32.14 6.77
N SER A 428 -11.85 31.78 6.44
CA SER A 428 -12.67 32.48 5.44
C SER A 428 -13.70 33.40 6.11
N PRO A 429 -14.11 34.52 5.48
CA PRO A 429 -15.22 35.32 6.01
C PRO A 429 -16.55 34.52 6.07
N PRO A 430 -17.47 34.79 7.02
CA PRO A 430 -18.76 34.09 7.11
C PRO A 430 -19.68 34.39 5.92
N GLY A 431 -20.43 33.40 5.43
CA GLY A 431 -21.38 33.56 4.29
C GLY A 431 -20.74 33.97 2.95
N GLN A 432 -19.42 34.15 2.91
CA GLN A 432 -18.66 34.55 1.75
C GLN A 432 -17.36 33.75 1.76
N PHE A 433 -17.20 32.78 0.84
CA PHE A 433 -15.88 32.72 0.18
C PHE A 433 -15.64 34.13 -0.31
N THR A 434 -14.49 34.73 0.00
CA THR A 434 -14.10 36.06 -0.48
C THR A 434 -14.77 36.28 -1.81
N GLN A 435 -15.77 37.15 -1.83
CA GLN A 435 -16.69 37.26 -2.93
C GLN A 435 -15.83 37.68 -4.14
N ILE A 436 -15.38 36.70 -4.92
CA ILE A 436 -15.00 36.93 -6.31
C ILE A 436 -16.34 37.32 -6.93
N SER A 437 -16.58 38.61 -6.88
CA SER A 437 -17.78 39.24 -7.39
C SER A 437 -17.72 39.07 -8.90
N LEU A 438 -18.33 38.02 -9.42
CA LEU A 438 -18.72 37.94 -10.82
C LEU A 438 -19.88 38.93 -11.04
N ARG A 439 -19.57 40.24 -10.98
CA ARG A 439 -20.50 41.27 -11.46
C ARG A 439 -20.42 41.27 -12.99
N GLY A 440 -21.27 40.46 -13.60
CA GLY A 440 -21.62 40.56 -15.01
C GLY A 440 -23.10 40.93 -15.13
N ASN A 441 -23.39 42.09 -15.70
CA ASN A 441 -24.73 42.44 -16.18
C ASN A 441 -25.10 41.48 -17.30
N ASP A 442 -25.88 40.46 -17.00
CA ASP A 442 -27.16 40.20 -17.63
C ASP A 442 -27.75 38.90 -17.08
N ASN A 443 -29.08 38.84 -17.11
CA ASN A 443 -29.93 37.92 -16.38
C ASN A 443 -29.48 36.45 -16.36
N THR A 444 -29.66 35.85 -15.18
CA THR A 444 -29.71 34.39 -14.90
C THR A 444 -28.44 33.60 -15.19
N VAL A 445 -27.57 33.47 -14.18
CA VAL A 445 -27.10 32.21 -13.58
C VAL A 445 -26.31 32.60 -12.33
N GLN A 446 -27.03 32.75 -11.21
CA GLN A 446 -26.42 32.53 -9.90
C GLN A 446 -26.07 31.05 -9.87
N ASN A 447 -24.79 30.69 -9.78
CA ASN A 447 -24.35 29.47 -9.08
C ASN A 447 -22.84 29.54 -8.83
N SER A 448 -22.58 29.62 -7.54
CA SER A 448 -21.32 29.76 -6.82
C SER A 448 -20.34 28.60 -7.03
N LEU A 449 -19.04 28.87 -6.96
CA LEU A 449 -18.01 27.87 -6.62
C LEU A 449 -18.27 27.21 -5.25
N GLY A 450 -19.09 27.83 -4.40
CA GLY A 450 -19.67 27.23 -3.19
C GLY A 450 -20.60 26.04 -3.45
N GLN A 451 -21.20 25.92 -4.65
CA GLN A 451 -21.94 24.72 -5.05
C GLN A 451 -21.01 23.59 -5.45
N ILE A 452 -19.84 23.88 -6.02
CA ILE A 452 -18.84 22.85 -6.34
C ILE A 452 -18.31 22.24 -5.04
N LEU A 453 -18.07 23.02 -3.98
CA LEU A 453 -17.62 22.51 -2.69
C LEU A 453 -18.74 21.85 -1.87
N SER A 454 -19.98 22.36 -1.89
CA SER A 454 -21.10 21.75 -1.15
C SER A 454 -21.70 20.51 -1.82
N THR A 455 -21.70 20.42 -3.15
CA THR A 455 -22.12 19.20 -3.85
C THR A 455 -21.00 18.16 -3.91
N GLN A 456 -19.72 18.53 -4.03
CA GLN A 456 -18.63 17.53 -4.13
C GLN A 456 -18.19 16.97 -2.76
N LEU A 457 -18.31 17.73 -1.66
CA LEU A 457 -18.05 17.18 -0.31
C LEU A 457 -19.20 16.29 0.18
N GLY A 458 -20.44 16.52 -0.28
CA GLY A 458 -21.55 15.57 -0.10
C GLY A 458 -21.46 14.34 -1.02
N LEU A 459 -20.75 14.46 -2.15
CA LEU A 459 -20.45 13.36 -3.08
C LEU A 459 -19.19 12.57 -2.70
N LEU A 460 -18.59 12.80 -1.53
CA LEU A 460 -17.64 11.85 -0.89
C LEU A 460 -18.27 10.46 -0.63
N THR A 461 -19.51 10.24 -1.06
CA THR A 461 -20.23 8.97 -1.05
C THR A 461 -20.55 8.40 -2.44
N SER A 462 -20.24 9.06 -3.58
CA SER A 462 -20.52 8.46 -4.89
C SER A 462 -19.69 8.98 -6.06
N GLN A 463 -18.85 8.07 -6.58
CA GLN A 463 -18.43 7.92 -7.98
C GLN A 463 -17.60 9.06 -8.60
N ILE A 464 -16.32 8.79 -8.87
CA ILE A 464 -15.56 9.52 -9.89
C ILE A 464 -14.95 8.54 -10.88
N ASP A 465 -15.29 8.78 -12.15
CA ASP A 465 -14.81 8.13 -13.37
C ASP A 465 -13.30 8.41 -13.57
N GLN A 466 -12.53 7.36 -13.88
CA GLN A 466 -11.07 7.40 -14.02
C GLN A 466 -10.56 8.25 -15.20
N ASN A 467 -11.45 8.85 -16.00
CA ASN A 467 -11.12 9.59 -17.22
C ASN A 467 -10.98 11.11 -17.07
N LEU A 468 -11.18 11.66 -15.86
CA LEU A 468 -11.10 13.09 -15.58
C LEU A 468 -9.72 13.46 -14.99
N GLU A 469 -8.96 14.30 -15.69
CA GLU A 469 -7.64 14.81 -15.26
C GLU A 469 -7.75 16.33 -15.02
N ILE A 470 -7.42 16.77 -13.80
CA ILE A 470 -7.48 18.17 -13.37
C ILE A 470 -6.10 18.58 -12.86
N ASP A 471 -5.49 19.59 -13.48
CA ASP A 471 -4.18 20.10 -13.11
C ASP A 471 -4.28 21.57 -12.67
N PHE A 472 -3.68 21.89 -11.51
CA PHE A 472 -3.57 23.25 -10.99
C PHE A 472 -2.10 23.57 -10.73
N ASN A 473 -1.54 24.52 -11.49
CA ASN A 473 -0.19 25.01 -11.22
C ASN A 473 -0.27 26.09 -10.13
N ILE A 474 0.16 25.76 -8.90
CA ILE A 474 0.09 26.64 -7.72
C ILE A 474 1.49 26.84 -7.14
N ASN A 475 2.30 27.69 -7.76
CA ASN A 475 3.64 28.00 -7.27
C ASN A 475 3.63 29.11 -6.19
N GLY A 476 3.16 28.78 -4.98
CA GLY A 476 3.34 29.57 -3.74
C GLY A 476 3.03 31.07 -3.84
N LEU A 477 1.80 31.50 -3.52
CA LEU A 477 1.30 32.79 -4.03
C LEU A 477 0.74 33.77 -2.97
N THR A 478 1.12 35.05 -3.11
CA THR A 478 0.52 36.26 -2.51
C THR A 478 -0.77 36.69 -3.23
N ALA A 479 -1.44 37.74 -2.74
CA ALA A 479 -2.74 38.19 -3.27
C ALA A 479 -2.72 38.65 -4.75
N GLU A 480 -1.62 39.22 -5.25
CA GLU A 480 -1.48 39.53 -6.69
C GLU A 480 -1.30 38.28 -7.54
N GLN A 481 -0.75 37.23 -6.96
CA GLN A 481 -0.44 36.00 -7.66
C GLN A 481 -1.66 35.05 -7.78
N LEU A 482 -2.69 35.22 -6.95
CA LEU A 482 -4.00 34.55 -7.12
C LEU A 482 -4.71 34.93 -8.43
N GLN A 483 -4.39 36.10 -9.00
CA GLN A 483 -4.89 36.52 -10.32
C GLN A 483 -4.22 35.75 -11.48
N ALA A 484 -3.12 35.02 -11.23
CA ALA A 484 -2.42 34.20 -12.22
C ALA A 484 -2.86 32.73 -12.21
N LEU A 485 -3.91 32.35 -11.45
CA LEU A 485 -4.41 30.97 -11.41
C LEU A 485 -4.92 30.56 -12.80
N GLN A 486 -4.18 29.66 -13.44
CA GLN A 486 -4.56 29.04 -14.70
C GLN A 486 -5.10 27.64 -14.39
N VAL A 487 -6.30 27.35 -14.85
CA VAL A 487 -6.96 26.06 -14.65
C VAL A 487 -6.95 25.31 -15.98
N ARG A 488 -6.38 24.09 -15.98
CA ARG A 488 -6.44 23.17 -17.12
C ARG A 488 -7.31 21.97 -16.77
N LEU A 489 -8.41 21.82 -17.50
CA LEU A 489 -9.32 20.68 -17.41
C LEU A 489 -9.12 19.82 -18.65
N SER A 490 -8.84 18.53 -18.49
CA SER A 490 -8.84 17.61 -19.63
C SER A 490 -9.64 16.34 -19.38
N TYR A 491 -10.38 15.92 -20.40
CA TYR A 491 -11.23 14.74 -20.34
C TYR A 491 -10.97 13.84 -21.54
N ASN A 492 -10.82 12.54 -21.28
CA ASN A 492 -10.55 11.53 -22.29
C ASN A 492 -11.81 10.72 -22.60
N PHE A 493 -12.28 10.80 -23.85
CA PHE A 493 -13.39 10.03 -24.39
C PHE A 493 -12.88 8.90 -25.31
N LEU A 494 -13.77 7.95 -25.65
CA LEU A 494 -13.52 6.90 -26.64
C LEU A 494 -12.28 6.02 -26.32
N ASN A 495 -12.15 5.57 -25.07
CA ASN A 495 -10.99 4.79 -24.59
C ASN A 495 -9.65 5.50 -24.85
N GLY A 496 -9.58 6.81 -24.57
CA GLY A 496 -8.38 7.63 -24.75
C GLY A 496 -8.12 8.10 -26.18
N ARG A 497 -9.03 7.85 -27.14
CA ARG A 497 -8.85 8.30 -28.53
C ARG A 497 -9.22 9.76 -28.77
N LEU A 498 -10.05 10.36 -27.91
CA LEU A 498 -10.43 11.76 -28.02
C LEU A 498 -10.13 12.46 -26.69
N ARG A 499 -9.19 13.41 -26.68
CA ARG A 499 -8.87 14.24 -25.52
C ARG A 499 -9.40 15.65 -25.75
N VAL A 500 -10.20 16.14 -24.82
CA VAL A 500 -10.68 17.52 -24.82
C VAL A 500 -10.02 18.24 -23.66
N THR A 501 -9.28 19.30 -23.95
CA THR A 501 -8.54 20.08 -22.95
C THR A 501 -8.96 21.53 -23.03
N ARG A 502 -9.40 22.10 -21.91
CA ARG A 502 -9.72 23.52 -21.76
C ARG A 502 -8.78 24.13 -20.74
N GLU A 503 -8.14 25.24 -21.09
CA GLU A 503 -7.19 25.98 -20.27
C GLU A 503 -7.67 27.43 -20.17
N GLY A 504 -7.64 28.05 -18.99
CA GLY A 504 -8.04 29.44 -18.85
C GLY A 504 -7.55 30.07 -17.56
N GLY A 505 -7.27 31.37 -17.61
CA GLY A 505 -6.84 32.18 -16.46
C GLY A 505 -7.83 33.30 -16.14
N PHE A 506 -7.76 33.84 -14.93
CA PHE A 506 -8.68 34.89 -14.45
C PHE A 506 -8.03 36.27 -14.57
N ASN A 507 -8.21 36.96 -15.71
CA ASN A 507 -7.74 38.35 -15.85
C ASN A 507 -8.83 39.35 -15.42
N SER A 508 -8.63 40.05 -14.30
CA SER A 508 -9.42 41.24 -13.95
C SER A 508 -8.84 42.45 -14.68
N GLY A 509 -9.30 42.73 -15.89
CA GLY A 509 -8.99 43.97 -16.61
C GLY A 509 -9.71 45.18 -15.99
N ALA A 510 -9.32 45.59 -14.78
CA ALA A 510 -9.87 46.75 -14.09
C ALA A 510 -8.92 47.95 -14.18
N ASN A 511 -8.77 48.54 -15.37
CA ASN A 511 -8.27 49.92 -15.47
C ASN A 511 -9.46 50.85 -15.40
N GLY A 512 -9.71 51.43 -14.22
CA GLY A 512 -10.77 52.43 -14.04
C GLY A 512 -10.34 53.77 -14.63
N THR A 513 -10.99 54.19 -15.72
CA THR A 513 -10.91 55.58 -16.20
C THR A 513 -12.03 56.39 -15.57
N VAL A 514 -11.68 57.51 -14.94
CA VAL A 514 -12.62 58.44 -14.29
C VAL A 514 -13.09 59.44 -15.34
N ASN A 515 -14.41 59.63 -15.49
CA ASN A 515 -14.94 60.70 -16.35
C ASN A 515 -14.60 62.08 -15.73
N PRO A 516 -14.47 63.15 -16.54
CA PRO A 516 -14.14 64.49 -16.02
C PRO A 516 -15.11 65.07 -14.98
N ASP A 517 -16.30 64.48 -14.78
CA ASP A 517 -17.28 64.90 -13.77
C ASP A 517 -17.15 64.18 -12.41
N GLY A 518 -16.21 63.26 -12.26
CA GLY A 518 -15.99 62.53 -11.01
C GLY A 518 -16.87 61.29 -10.79
N THR A 519 -17.74 60.91 -11.75
CA THR A 519 -18.44 59.61 -11.70
C THR A 519 -17.55 58.46 -12.20
N PRO A 520 -17.47 57.34 -11.46
CA PRO A 520 -16.73 56.16 -11.90
C PRO A 520 -17.49 55.43 -13.01
N ASN A 521 -16.95 55.47 -14.24
CA ASN A 521 -17.44 54.62 -15.32
C ASN A 521 -16.80 53.23 -15.19
N THR A 522 -17.58 52.24 -14.74
CA THR A 522 -17.12 50.87 -14.55
C THR A 522 -17.74 49.92 -15.56
N THR A 523 -17.52 50.18 -16.85
CA THR A 523 -17.70 49.14 -17.90
C THR A 523 -16.41 48.37 -18.09
N GLY A 524 -15.99 47.63 -17.07
CA GLY A 524 -14.96 46.60 -17.19
C GLY A 524 -15.61 45.27 -17.53
N GLN A 525 -15.60 44.86 -18.81
CA GLN A 525 -16.00 43.51 -19.20
C GLN A 525 -14.88 42.54 -18.80
N ALA A 526 -15.08 41.79 -17.71
CA ALA A 526 -14.25 40.63 -17.42
C ALA A 526 -14.61 39.51 -18.43
N SER A 527 -13.78 39.34 -19.45
CA SER A 527 -13.90 38.25 -20.42
C SER A 527 -13.20 37.01 -19.86
N LEU A 528 -13.90 35.87 -19.78
CA LEU A 528 -13.28 34.57 -19.55
C LEU A 528 -12.59 34.12 -20.84
N LEU A 529 -11.34 34.57 -21.02
CA LEU A 529 -10.47 34.09 -22.09
C LEU A 529 -9.89 32.74 -21.70
N GLY A 530 -10.15 31.72 -22.52
CA GLY A 530 -9.65 30.38 -22.31
C GLY A 530 -9.38 29.70 -23.64
N ASP A 531 -8.29 28.96 -23.67
CA ASP A 531 -7.85 28.16 -24.80
C ASP A 531 -8.57 26.79 -24.74
N LEU A 532 -9.16 26.38 -25.85
CA LEU A 532 -9.78 25.06 -26.00
C LEU A 532 -8.98 24.26 -27.01
N SER A 533 -8.68 23.01 -26.69
CA SER A 533 -8.06 22.08 -27.62
C SER A 533 -8.75 20.73 -27.64
N LEU A 534 -8.87 20.18 -28.83
CA LEU A 534 -9.46 18.87 -29.10
C LEU A 534 -8.42 18.03 -29.84
N GLU A 535 -7.94 16.96 -29.21
CA GLU A 535 -6.99 16.03 -29.79
C GLU A 535 -7.65 14.69 -30.09
N TYR A 536 -7.59 14.24 -31.34
CA TYR A 536 -8.09 12.94 -31.76
C TYR A 536 -6.95 12.07 -32.29
N TYR A 537 -6.72 10.93 -31.65
CA TYR A 537 -5.71 9.95 -32.03
C TYR A 537 -6.22 9.09 -33.19
N LEU A 538 -5.74 9.40 -34.40
CA LEU A 538 -6.15 8.72 -35.63
C LEU A 538 -5.56 7.31 -35.74
N ARG A 539 -4.46 7.03 -35.04
CA ARG A 539 -3.85 5.71 -34.98
C ARG A 539 -3.83 5.17 -33.54
N PRO A 540 -4.03 3.84 -33.34
CA PRO A 540 -3.97 3.22 -32.02
C PRO A 540 -2.60 3.29 -31.33
N ASP A 541 -1.54 3.55 -32.09
CA ASP A 541 -0.17 3.69 -31.58
C ASP A 541 0.12 5.09 -31.00
N GLY A 542 -0.86 6.01 -31.04
CA GLY A 542 -0.74 7.37 -30.50
C GLY A 542 0.13 8.33 -31.33
N LYS A 543 0.83 7.83 -32.37
CA LYS A 543 1.83 8.60 -33.12
C LYS A 543 1.26 9.62 -34.07
N PHE A 544 0.04 9.37 -34.56
CA PHE A 544 -0.64 10.26 -35.50
C PHE A 544 -1.93 10.80 -34.89
N ARG A 545 -1.99 12.11 -34.67
CA ARG A 545 -3.11 12.80 -34.01
C ARG A 545 -3.50 14.08 -34.75
N ALA A 546 -4.81 14.33 -34.82
CA ALA A 546 -5.35 15.62 -35.23
C ALA A 546 -5.59 16.45 -33.99
N LYS A 547 -5.17 17.70 -34.00
CA LYS A 547 -5.37 18.65 -32.92
C LYS A 547 -6.07 19.89 -33.46
N LEU A 548 -7.27 20.15 -32.97
CA LEU A 548 -7.96 21.42 -33.12
C LEU A 548 -7.61 22.27 -31.90
N ARG A 549 -7.29 23.54 -32.12
CA ARG A 549 -7.03 24.52 -31.08
C ARG A 549 -7.88 25.74 -31.34
N TYR A 550 -8.39 26.33 -30.29
CA TYR A 550 -9.03 27.62 -30.24
C TYR A 550 -8.29 28.40 -29.17
N GLU A 551 -7.45 29.34 -29.58
CA GLU A 551 -6.59 30.12 -28.71
C GLU A 551 -7.09 31.55 -28.68
N THR A 552 -7.10 32.14 -27.48
CA THR A 552 -7.61 33.50 -27.27
C THR A 552 -6.52 34.46 -26.76
N THR A 553 -5.30 33.95 -26.60
CA THR A 553 -4.12 34.70 -26.13
C THR A 553 -3.49 35.56 -27.25
N PRO A 554 -3.33 36.88 -27.07
CA PRO A 554 -2.71 37.75 -28.09
C PRO A 554 -1.19 37.55 -28.19
N ARG A 555 -0.63 37.61 -29.41
CA ARG A 555 0.81 37.40 -29.68
C ARG A 555 1.56 38.62 -30.22
N ASP A 556 0.88 39.74 -30.50
CA ASP A 556 1.50 40.88 -31.17
C ASP A 556 1.85 41.99 -30.15
N PHE A 557 3.15 42.18 -29.90
CA PHE A 557 3.68 43.28 -29.08
C PHE A 557 3.66 44.65 -29.79
N ASN A 558 3.35 44.69 -31.10
CA ASN A 558 3.58 45.87 -31.95
C ASN A 558 2.42 46.89 -32.02
N ASN A 559 1.27 46.66 -31.37
CA ASN A 559 0.13 47.60 -31.39
C ASN A 559 -0.10 48.35 -30.06
N ILE A 560 0.96 48.57 -29.26
CA ILE A 560 0.86 49.33 -28.00
C ILE A 560 0.95 50.86 -28.21
N THR A 561 1.33 51.32 -29.40
CA THR A 561 1.57 52.75 -29.69
C THR A 561 0.49 53.46 -30.52
N THR A 562 -0.57 52.79 -30.97
CA THR A 562 -1.69 53.43 -31.68
C THR A 562 -2.87 53.66 -30.75
N THR A 563 -3.43 54.87 -30.75
CA THR A 563 -4.56 55.34 -29.93
C THR A 563 -5.92 54.74 -30.30
N ASP A 564 -5.98 53.76 -31.21
CA ASP A 564 -7.23 53.07 -31.56
C ASP A 564 -7.51 51.90 -30.60
N GLU A 565 -8.50 52.06 -29.72
CA GLU A 565 -8.90 51.06 -28.74
C GLU A 565 -9.41 49.74 -29.37
N ALA A 566 -9.90 49.78 -30.61
CA ALA A 566 -10.36 48.60 -31.34
C ALA A 566 -9.23 47.63 -31.74
N ALA A 567 -7.97 48.06 -31.77
CA ALA A 567 -6.83 47.23 -32.16
C ALA A 567 -6.24 46.37 -31.02
N ARG A 568 -6.70 46.58 -29.77
CA ARG A 568 -6.24 45.86 -28.56
C ARG A 568 -7.12 44.65 -28.19
N ALA A 569 -8.11 44.32 -29.01
CA ALA A 569 -9.01 43.20 -28.75
C ALA A 569 -8.28 41.85 -28.89
N ASN A 570 -8.47 40.97 -27.91
CA ASN A 570 -8.02 39.58 -27.98
C ASN A 570 -8.61 38.90 -29.22
N GLN A 571 -7.77 38.55 -30.19
CA GLN A 571 -8.23 37.88 -31.40
C GLN A 571 -8.28 36.38 -31.17
N ALA A 572 -9.48 35.83 -31.08
CA ALA A 572 -9.68 34.39 -31.06
C ALA A 572 -9.20 33.75 -32.37
N ARG A 573 -8.35 32.73 -32.27
CA ARG A 573 -7.78 32.01 -33.42
C ARG A 573 -8.11 30.53 -33.30
N ALA A 574 -8.76 30.00 -34.33
CA ALA A 574 -8.93 28.56 -34.48
C ALA A 574 -7.84 28.01 -35.40
N GLY A 575 -7.12 26.99 -34.95
CA GLY A 575 -6.08 26.30 -35.70
C GLY A 575 -6.35 24.79 -35.78
N ILE A 576 -6.11 24.21 -36.94
CA ILE A 576 -6.14 22.75 -37.14
C ILE A 576 -4.70 22.32 -37.42
N SER A 577 -4.22 21.31 -36.70
CA SER A 577 -2.89 20.74 -36.90
C SER A 577 -2.96 19.23 -36.94
N LEU A 578 -2.18 18.62 -37.83
CA LEU A 578 -1.93 17.18 -37.84
C LEU A 578 -0.52 16.96 -37.30
N LEU A 579 -0.41 16.22 -36.21
CA LEU A 579 0.86 15.84 -35.60
C LEU A 579 1.17 14.38 -35.96
N ASN A 580 2.35 14.15 -36.51
CA ASN A 580 2.92 12.82 -36.70
C ASN A 580 4.28 12.76 -36.00
N THR A 581 4.37 12.00 -34.91
CA THR A 581 5.62 11.80 -34.17
C THR A 581 6.19 10.42 -34.52
N GLU A 582 7.34 10.38 -35.19
CA GLU A 582 8.08 9.16 -35.50
C GLU A 582 9.54 9.32 -35.09
N GLN A 583 10.12 8.27 -34.50
CA GLN A 583 11.56 8.19 -34.26
C GLN A 583 12.24 7.53 -35.46
N PHE A 584 13.14 8.28 -36.09
CA PHE A 584 13.87 7.87 -37.29
C PHE A 584 15.38 8.05 -37.10
N ASP A 585 16.15 7.12 -37.64
CA ASP A 585 17.63 7.22 -37.66
C ASP A 585 18.11 7.90 -38.96
N SER A 586 17.24 8.04 -39.96
CA SER A 586 17.52 8.74 -41.22
C SER A 586 16.29 9.47 -41.77
N PHE A 587 16.47 10.65 -42.40
CA PHE A 587 15.36 11.47 -42.93
C PHE A 587 14.44 10.72 -43.93
N ARG A 588 14.97 9.69 -44.60
CA ARG A 588 14.18 8.85 -45.53
C ARG A 588 13.16 7.97 -44.80
N GLU A 589 13.37 7.64 -43.53
CA GLU A 589 12.46 6.81 -42.75
C GLU A 589 11.17 7.54 -42.36
N LEU A 590 11.21 8.87 -42.23
CA LEU A 590 10.04 9.71 -41.87
C LEU A 590 8.86 9.55 -42.84
N PHE A 591 9.15 9.32 -44.13
CA PHE A 591 8.14 9.20 -45.19
C PHE A 591 7.99 7.78 -45.74
N SER A 592 8.81 6.83 -45.29
CA SER A 592 8.77 5.46 -45.82
C SER A 592 7.70 4.64 -45.11
N ARG A 593 6.62 4.29 -45.83
CA ARG A 593 5.67 3.26 -45.38
C ARG A 593 6.29 1.88 -45.58
N LYS A 594 7.16 1.41 -44.68
CA LYS A 594 7.53 -0.03 -44.65
C LYS A 594 7.53 -0.62 -43.24
N ARG A 595 6.84 -1.76 -43.14
CA ARG A 595 6.80 -2.68 -41.98
C ARG A 595 8.23 -2.97 -41.53
N LEU A 596 8.60 -2.49 -40.35
CA LEU A 596 9.83 -2.88 -39.66
C LEU A 596 9.85 -4.41 -39.51
N SER A 597 10.96 -5.04 -39.88
CA SER A 597 11.15 -6.47 -39.65
C SER A 597 11.14 -6.77 -38.15
N ARG A 598 10.60 -7.92 -37.74
CA ARG A 598 10.45 -8.32 -36.32
C ARG A 598 11.74 -8.17 -35.49
N ARG A 599 12.92 -8.26 -36.11
CA ARG A 599 14.22 -8.05 -35.46
C ARG A 599 14.47 -6.59 -35.06
N ALA A 600 14.10 -5.61 -35.89
CA ALA A 600 14.26 -4.20 -35.56
C ALA A 600 13.24 -3.74 -34.49
N ALA A 601 12.03 -4.30 -34.52
CA ALA A 601 11.03 -4.06 -33.47
C ALA A 601 11.45 -4.64 -32.10
N ALA A 602 12.09 -5.82 -32.08
CA ALA A 602 12.63 -6.41 -30.85
C ALA A 602 13.83 -5.63 -30.30
N ALA A 603 14.71 -5.12 -31.17
CA ALA A 603 15.82 -4.26 -30.76
C ALA A 603 15.36 -2.90 -30.20
N ARG A 604 14.25 -2.34 -30.72
CA ARG A 604 13.63 -1.12 -30.17
C ARG A 604 12.92 -1.38 -28.82
N LYS A 605 12.19 -2.49 -28.68
CA LYS A 605 11.60 -2.89 -27.38
C LYS A 605 12.64 -3.10 -26.28
N ALA A 606 13.86 -3.53 -26.62
CA ALA A 606 14.96 -3.66 -25.66
C ALA A 606 15.58 -2.31 -25.26
N ARG A 607 15.38 -1.25 -26.05
CA ARG A 607 15.79 0.13 -25.72
C ARG A 607 14.70 0.94 -25.00
N GLU A 608 13.43 0.53 -25.10
CA GLU A 608 12.29 1.11 -24.38
C GLU A 608 12.21 0.70 -22.90
N VAL A 609 13.09 -0.18 -22.42
CA VAL A 609 13.27 -0.41 -20.97
C VAL A 609 14.29 0.60 -20.44
N LEU A 610 13.90 1.87 -20.46
CA LEU A 610 14.52 2.94 -19.68
C LEU A 610 13.36 3.72 -19.06
N ASN A 611 13.35 3.70 -17.72
CA ASN A 611 12.34 4.23 -16.82
C ASN A 611 11.78 5.59 -17.26
N VAL A 612 10.46 5.74 -17.14
CA VAL A 612 9.74 7.00 -17.29
C VAL A 612 9.87 7.91 -16.04
N ASP A 613 10.65 7.50 -15.03
CA ASP A 613 10.85 8.26 -13.78
C ASP A 613 12.15 9.08 -13.70
N ASP A 614 12.98 9.15 -14.75
CA ASP A 614 14.19 9.98 -14.77
C ASP A 614 14.22 10.98 -15.95
N ASP A 615 13.19 11.82 -16.09
CA ASP A 615 13.28 13.05 -16.88
C ASP A 615 13.57 14.25 -15.96
N PRO A 616 14.80 14.80 -15.94
CA PRO A 616 15.15 15.96 -15.11
C PRO A 616 14.62 17.30 -15.66
N ARG A 617 13.48 17.30 -16.36
CA ARG A 617 12.81 18.51 -16.88
C ARG A 617 11.39 18.73 -16.35
N THR A 618 10.95 17.93 -15.39
CA THR A 618 9.70 18.16 -14.64
C THR A 618 9.89 18.85 -13.30
N VAL A 619 11.09 19.37 -13.01
CA VAL A 619 11.31 20.28 -11.88
C VAL A 619 11.29 21.72 -12.40
N LEU A 620 10.16 22.40 -12.18
CA LEU A 620 10.08 23.83 -11.84
C LEU A 620 8.69 24.17 -11.30
#